data_AF-A0A382S534-F1
#
_entry.id   AF-A0A382S534-F1
#
_cell.length_a   1.000
_cell.length_b   1.000
_cell.length_c   1.000
_cell.angle_alpha   90.00
_cell.angle_beta   90.00
_cell.angle_gamma   90.00
#
_symmetry.space_group_name_H-M   'P 1'
#
loop_
_entity.id
_entity.type
_entity.pdbx_description
1 polymer ?
#
loop_
_entity_poly.entity_id
_entity_poly.type
_entity_poly.pdbx_seq_one_letter_code
_entity_poly.pdbx_strand_id
1 'polypeptide(L)'
;MKLLISLGSFKAKTEWKTYMPVKRMIGVVLDHGIAPLLLIPSIILLFIILVGPFFYMFWTGFTDLHYALPGREGSFVGFENFRRLMQQDQIFWHSFLLTLKFVFWVVTIEFILGFALASLLYHY
;
A
#
# COMPACT_ATOMS: atom_id res chain seq x y z
N MET A 1 45.06 -54.53 -10.81
CA MET A 1 43.98 -54.69 -11.80
C MET A 1 43.16 -53.41 -11.81
N LYS A 2 43.33 -52.61 -12.87
CA LYS A 2 42.66 -51.32 -13.10
C LYS A 2 41.15 -51.53 -13.29
N LEU A 3 40.35 -50.67 -12.68
CA LEU A 3 38.95 -50.33 -13.00
C LEU A 3 38.60 -49.17 -12.05
N LEU A 4 39.01 -47.90 -12.24
CA LEU A 4 38.61 -46.97 -13.30
C LEU A 4 37.32 -47.39 -14.02
N ILE A 5 36.17 -46.94 -13.50
CA ILE A 5 35.05 -46.36 -14.26
C ILE A 5 34.12 -45.64 -13.28
N SER A 6 33.75 -44.42 -13.68
CA SER A 6 32.66 -43.59 -13.15
C SER A 6 32.93 -42.80 -11.87
N LEU A 7 33.92 -41.91 -11.97
CA LEU A 7 33.79 -40.55 -11.46
C LEU A 7 32.56 -39.89 -12.11
N GLY A 8 31.38 -40.12 -11.54
CA GLY A 8 30.22 -39.26 -11.75
C GLY A 8 30.39 -38.03 -10.89
N SER A 9 31.11 -37.03 -11.40
CA SER A 9 31.22 -35.71 -10.77
C SER A 9 29.81 -35.11 -10.63
N PHE A 10 29.20 -35.27 -9.46
CA PHE A 10 27.99 -34.55 -9.09
C PHE A 10 28.39 -33.09 -8.85
N LYS A 11 28.60 -32.36 -9.95
CA LYS A 11 28.75 -30.91 -9.95
C LYS A 11 27.36 -30.37 -9.61
N ALA A 12 27.10 -30.24 -8.32
CA ALA A 12 25.92 -29.58 -7.80
C ALA A 12 25.79 -28.24 -8.55
N LYS A 13 24.71 -28.13 -9.32
CA LYS A 13 24.38 -26.98 -10.15
C LYS A 13 24.14 -25.78 -9.22
N THR A 14 25.19 -25.03 -8.93
CA THR A 14 25.21 -23.81 -8.12
C THR A 14 24.58 -22.61 -8.86
N GLU A 15 23.37 -22.80 -9.41
CA GLU A 15 22.67 -21.76 -10.18
C GLU A 15 21.34 -21.31 -9.57
N TRP A 16 21.22 -21.34 -8.24
CA TRP A 16 20.10 -20.68 -7.53
C TRP A 16 20.35 -19.18 -7.34
N LYS A 17 20.83 -18.50 -8.37
CA LYS A 17 20.98 -17.03 -8.42
C LYS A 17 20.39 -16.46 -9.70
N THR A 18 19.16 -16.86 -10.04
CA THR A 18 18.38 -16.13 -11.03
C THR A 18 17.55 -15.09 -10.30
N TYR A 19 18.22 -14.01 -9.87
CA TYR A 19 17.52 -12.78 -9.51
C TYR A 19 16.76 -12.35 -10.77
N MET A 20 15.42 -12.43 -10.76
CA MET A 20 14.63 -11.90 -11.85
C MET A 20 14.97 -10.41 -11.98
N PRO A 21 15.59 -9.95 -13.09
CA PRO A 21 15.84 -8.54 -13.25
C PRO A 21 14.48 -7.85 -13.36
N VAL A 22 14.26 -6.75 -12.63
CA VAL A 22 13.00 -5.98 -12.62
C VAL A 22 12.49 -5.69 -14.05
N LYS A 23 13.42 -5.52 -14.99
CA LYS A 23 13.16 -5.36 -16.42
C LYS A 23 12.32 -6.50 -17.04
N ARG A 24 12.44 -7.72 -16.54
CA ARG A 24 11.70 -8.91 -16.99
C ARG A 24 10.28 -8.96 -16.41
N MET A 25 10.04 -8.41 -15.21
CA MET A 25 8.68 -8.26 -14.67
C MET A 25 7.86 -7.25 -15.48
N ILE A 26 8.49 -6.13 -15.84
CA ILE A 26 7.86 -5.11 -16.71
C ILE A 26 7.60 -5.70 -18.10
N GLY A 27 8.53 -6.49 -18.63
CA GLY A 27 8.38 -7.21 -19.90
C GLY A 27 7.19 -8.17 -19.91
N VAL A 28 7.02 -9.01 -18.89
CA VAL A 28 5.91 -10.00 -18.83
C VAL A 28 4.53 -9.35 -18.82
N VAL A 29 4.39 -8.19 -18.16
CA VAL A 29 3.14 -7.41 -18.17
C VAL A 29 2.90 -6.79 -19.55
N LEU A 30 3.96 -6.36 -20.25
CA LEU A 30 3.90 -5.75 -21.59
C LEU A 30 3.89 -6.78 -22.75
N ASP A 31 4.28 -8.03 -22.51
CA ASP A 31 4.40 -9.12 -23.50
C ASP A 31 3.04 -9.64 -24.00
N HIS A 32 1.93 -9.15 -23.42
CA HIS A 32 0.57 -9.47 -23.82
C HIS A 32 0.01 -8.37 -24.75
N GLY A 33 0.18 -8.54 -26.07
CA GLY A 33 -0.10 -7.58 -27.15
C GLY A 33 -1.08 -6.41 -26.89
N ILE A 34 -2.32 -6.68 -26.47
CA ILE A 34 -3.36 -5.65 -26.24
C ILE A 34 -3.81 -5.49 -24.78
N ALA A 35 -3.39 -6.38 -23.88
CA ALA A 35 -3.91 -6.41 -22.51
C ALA A 35 -3.59 -5.13 -21.70
N PRO A 36 -2.37 -4.57 -21.75
CA PRO A 36 -2.07 -3.29 -21.09
C PRO A 36 -2.92 -2.15 -21.64
N LEU A 37 -3.17 -2.11 -22.95
CA LEU A 37 -3.93 -1.05 -23.60
C LEU A 37 -5.40 -1.04 -23.15
N LEU A 38 -5.98 -2.22 -22.91
CA LEU A 38 -7.33 -2.38 -22.36
C LEU A 38 -7.41 -1.99 -20.88
N LEU A 39 -6.32 -2.13 -20.12
CA LEU A 39 -6.28 -1.76 -18.70
C LEU A 39 -6.06 -0.26 -18.47
N ILE A 40 -5.39 0.43 -19.40
CA ILE A 40 -5.12 1.88 -19.31
C ILE A 40 -6.37 2.71 -18.96
N PRO A 41 -7.54 2.59 -19.62
CA PRO A 41 -8.70 3.40 -19.28
C PRO A 41 -9.21 3.15 -17.86
N SER A 42 -9.19 1.91 -17.38
CA SER A 42 -9.59 1.56 -16.01
C SER A 42 -8.60 2.12 -14.98
N ILE A 43 -7.29 2.02 -15.26
CA ILE A 43 -6.25 2.57 -14.38
C ILE A 43 -6.34 4.10 -14.31
N ILE A 44 -6.52 4.78 -15.45
CA ILE A 44 -6.71 6.23 -15.48
C ILE A 44 -7.95 6.62 -14.67
N LEU A 45 -9.06 5.91 -14.85
CA LEU A 45 -10.29 6.19 -14.12
C LEU A 45 -10.10 6.02 -12.61
N LEU A 46 -9.50 4.91 -12.18
CA LEU A 46 -9.17 4.66 -10.77
C LEU A 46 -8.23 5.73 -10.22
N PHE A 47 -7.23 6.13 -11.00
CA PHE A 47 -6.28 7.16 -10.60
C PHE A 47 -6.98 8.51 -10.41
N ILE A 48 -7.84 8.93 -11.35
CA ILE A 48 -8.57 10.20 -11.23
C ILE A 48 -9.49 10.17 -10.00
N ILE A 49 -10.24 9.08 -9.80
CA ILE A 49 -11.21 8.97 -8.71
C ILE A 49 -10.51 8.87 -7.34
N LEU A 50 -9.35 8.23 -7.24
CA LEU A 50 -8.63 8.07 -5.98
C LEU A 50 -7.68 9.23 -5.70
N VAL A 51 -6.84 9.54 -6.67
CA VAL A 51 -5.71 10.46 -6.52
C VAL A 51 -6.14 11.91 -6.74
N GLY A 52 -7.12 12.16 -7.59
CA GLY A 52 -7.71 13.48 -7.80
C GLY A 52 -8.22 14.13 -6.50
N PRO A 53 -9.21 13.54 -5.80
CA PRO A 53 -9.70 14.10 -4.55
C PRO A 53 -8.65 14.06 -3.44
N PHE A 54 -7.73 13.09 -3.44
CA PHE A 54 -6.61 13.07 -2.49
C PHE A 54 -5.75 14.33 -2.60
N PHE A 55 -5.32 14.70 -3.81
CA PHE A 55 -4.53 15.91 -4.01
C PHE A 55 -5.31 17.19 -3.71
N TYR A 56 -6.60 17.22 -4.06
CA TYR A 56 -7.47 18.32 -3.69
C TYR A 56 -7.52 18.47 -2.17
N MET A 57 -7.84 17.41 -1.43
CA MET A 57 -7.86 17.42 0.04
C MET A 57 -6.51 17.84 0.62
N PHE A 58 -5.41 17.31 0.08
CA PHE A 58 -4.06 17.68 0.49
C PHE A 58 -3.82 19.18 0.35
N TRP A 59 -4.09 19.76 -0.83
CA TRP A 59 -3.94 21.20 -1.07
C TRP A 59 -4.84 22.04 -0.16
N THR A 60 -6.11 21.63 -0.01
CA THR A 60 -7.05 22.33 0.88
C THR A 60 -6.63 22.26 2.35
N GLY A 61 -5.90 21.23 2.77
CA GLY A 61 -5.35 21.14 4.13
C GLY A 61 -4.39 22.29 4.49
N PHE A 62 -3.72 22.88 3.49
CA PHE A 62 -2.84 24.05 3.67
C PHE A 62 -3.55 25.40 3.48
N THR A 63 -4.85 25.39 3.20
CA THR A 63 -5.63 26.59 2.87
C THR A 63 -6.73 26.79 3.92
N ASP A 64 -7.01 28.02 4.32
CA ASP A 64 -8.09 28.36 5.26
C ASP A 64 -9.44 28.42 4.54
N LEU A 65 -9.93 27.26 4.11
CA LEU A 65 -11.19 27.12 3.38
C LEU A 65 -12.39 26.95 4.31
N HIS A 66 -13.31 27.91 4.25
CA HIS A 66 -14.55 27.89 5.02
C HIS A 66 -15.75 27.55 4.12
N TYR A 67 -16.11 26.27 4.03
CA TYR A 67 -17.26 25.82 3.22
C TYR A 67 -18.62 26.37 3.70
N ALA A 68 -18.71 26.81 4.96
CA ALA A 68 -19.94 27.35 5.54
C ALA A 68 -20.17 28.85 5.25
N LEU A 69 -19.15 29.58 4.79
CA LEU A 69 -19.25 31.01 4.47
C LEU A 69 -18.93 31.25 2.99
N PRO A 70 -19.95 31.25 2.10
CA PRO A 70 -19.74 31.57 0.69
C PRO A 70 -19.25 33.03 0.57
N GLY A 71 -18.09 33.21 -0.06
CA GLY A 71 -17.47 34.53 -0.28
C GLY A 71 -16.15 34.76 0.47
N ARG A 72 -15.76 33.87 1.39
CA ARG A 72 -14.41 33.89 1.97
C ARG A 72 -13.49 33.09 1.05
N GLU A 73 -12.75 33.78 0.18
CA GLU A 73 -11.69 33.15 -0.61
C GLU A 73 -10.65 32.57 0.36
N GLY A 74 -10.47 31.24 0.32
CA GLY A 74 -9.54 30.56 1.22
C GLY A 74 -8.11 31.06 0.98
N SER A 75 -7.45 31.52 2.03
CA SER A 75 -6.06 31.96 1.95
C SER A 75 -5.11 30.78 2.20
N PHE A 76 -3.97 30.77 1.50
CA PHE A 76 -2.94 29.76 1.78
C PHE A 76 -2.26 30.10 3.12
N VAL A 77 -2.43 29.22 4.11
CA VAL A 77 -1.93 29.39 5.48
C VAL A 77 -0.81 28.41 5.83
N GLY A 78 -0.37 27.59 4.86
CA GLY A 78 0.69 26.61 5.06
C GLY A 78 0.33 25.60 6.16
N PHE A 79 1.20 25.45 7.16
CA PHE A 79 1.03 24.43 8.20
C PHE A 79 0.19 24.88 9.42
N GLU A 80 -0.35 26.10 9.41
CA GLU A 80 -1.03 26.64 10.58
C GLU A 80 -2.25 25.82 10.99
N ASN A 81 -3.01 25.31 10.01
CA ASN A 81 -4.14 24.40 10.25
C ASN A 81 -3.73 23.16 11.06
N PHE A 82 -2.60 22.54 10.68
CA PHE A 82 -2.09 21.35 11.37
C PHE A 82 -1.59 21.69 12.77
N ARG A 83 -0.89 22.81 12.94
CA ARG A 83 -0.42 23.27 14.26
C ARG A 83 -1.59 23.50 15.21
N ARG A 84 -2.63 24.18 14.74
CA ARG A 84 -3.85 24.46 15.50
C ARG A 84 -4.54 23.16 15.93
N LEU A 85 -4.73 22.22 14.99
CA LEU A 85 -5.32 20.91 15.29
C LEU A 85 -4.49 20.12 16.31
N MET A 86 -3.17 20.06 16.15
CA MET A 86 -2.30 19.27 17.02
C MET A 86 -2.10 19.89 18.41
N GLN A 87 -2.08 21.22 18.54
CA GLN A 87 -1.75 21.88 19.82
C GLN A 87 -2.98 22.30 20.61
N GLN A 88 -4.08 22.65 19.94
CA GLN A 88 -5.20 23.35 20.58
C GLN A 88 -6.50 22.54 20.59
N ASP A 89 -6.59 21.47 19.81
CA ASP A 89 -7.84 20.70 19.68
C ASP A 89 -7.83 19.41 20.52
N GLN A 90 -8.45 19.46 21.70
CA GLN A 90 -8.58 18.29 22.57
C GLN A 90 -9.54 17.22 21.99
N ILE A 91 -10.53 17.64 21.19
CA ILE A 91 -11.51 16.72 20.59
C ILE A 91 -10.81 15.89 19.51
N PHE A 92 -9.91 16.49 18.74
CA PHE A 92 -9.06 15.80 17.78
C PHE A 92 -8.29 14.65 18.45
N TRP A 93 -7.54 14.92 19.52
CA TRP A 93 -6.76 13.90 20.22
C TRP A 93 -7.61 12.80 20.85
N HIS A 94 -8.74 13.17 21.45
CA HIS A 94 -9.67 12.19 22.01
C HIS A 94 -10.17 11.23 20.93
N SER A 95 -10.62 11.77 19.81
CA SER A 95 -11.17 10.99 18.69
C SER A 95 -10.08 10.13 18.03
N PHE A 96 -8.89 10.70 17.82
CA PHE A 96 -7.74 9.99 17.26
C PHE A 96 -7.34 8.79 18.12
N LEU A 97 -7.21 8.97 19.45
CA LEU A 97 -6.87 7.89 20.37
C LEU A 97 -7.97 6.83 20.46
N LEU A 98 -9.23 7.24 20.38
CA LEU A 98 -10.35 6.31 20.35
C LEU A 98 -10.30 5.42 19.10
N THR A 99 -10.10 6.01 17.92
CA THR A 99 -9.93 5.26 16.66
C THR A 99 -8.71 4.35 16.73
N LEU A 100 -7.58 4.83 17.25
CA LEU A 100 -6.37 4.01 17.36
C LEU A 100 -6.57 2.79 18.28
N LYS A 101 -7.21 3.00 19.44
CA LYS A 101 -7.58 1.90 20.36
C LYS A 101 -8.53 0.93 19.69
N PHE A 102 -9.54 1.43 18.99
CA PHE A 102 -10.50 0.60 18.26
C PHE A 102 -9.80 -0.27 17.22
N VAL A 103 -8.99 0.33 16.33
CA VAL A 103 -8.23 -0.40 15.30
C VAL A 103 -7.31 -1.43 15.92
N PHE A 104 -6.58 -1.08 16.99
CA PHE A 104 -5.68 -2.01 17.67
C PHE A 104 -6.41 -3.26 18.15
N TRP A 105 -7.54 -3.11 18.85
CA TRP A 105 -8.31 -4.24 19.35
C TRP A 105 -8.94 -5.07 18.22
N VAL A 106 -9.53 -4.40 17.24
CA VAL A 106 -10.16 -5.08 16.08
C VAL A 106 -9.14 -5.92 15.33
N VAL A 107 -8.03 -5.31 14.89
CA VAL A 107 -7.00 -6.01 14.11
C VAL A 107 -6.36 -7.15 14.90
N THR A 108 -6.11 -6.95 16.20
CA THR A 108 -5.56 -8.01 17.06
C THR A 108 -6.51 -9.20 17.15
N ILE A 109 -7.80 -8.96 17.37
CA ILE A 109 -8.80 -10.01 17.47
C ILE A 109 -8.97 -10.71 16.11
N GLU A 110 -9.12 -9.97 15.02
CA GLU A 110 -9.23 -10.51 13.66
C GLU A 110 -8.02 -11.37 13.30
N PHE A 111 -6.82 -10.92 13.65
CA PHE A 111 -5.59 -11.69 13.42
C PHE A 111 -5.56 -12.98 14.23
N ILE A 112 -5.89 -12.94 15.53
CA ILE A 112 -5.93 -14.13 16.39
C ILE A 112 -6.97 -15.13 15.87
N LEU A 113 -8.17 -14.67 15.51
CA LEU A 113 -9.22 -15.52 14.98
C LEU A 113 -8.84 -16.12 13.62
N GLY A 114 -8.30 -15.30 12.70
CA GLY A 114 -7.82 -15.76 11.41
C GLY A 114 -6.70 -16.79 11.54
N PHE A 115 -5.75 -16.56 12.46
CA PHE A 115 -4.67 -17.49 12.76
C PHE A 115 -5.18 -18.79 13.40
N ALA A 116 -6.09 -18.70 14.37
CA ALA A 116 -6.68 -19.87 15.00
C ALA A 116 -7.44 -20.74 13.99
N LEU A 117 -8.23 -20.11 13.11
CA LEU A 117 -8.91 -20.80 12.01
C LEU A 117 -7.92 -21.45 11.05
N ALA A 118 -6.90 -20.73 10.61
CA ALA A 118 -5.87 -21.27 9.72
C ALA A 118 -5.14 -22.47 10.36
N SER A 119 -4.82 -22.40 11.65
CA SER A 119 -4.20 -23.50 12.38
C SER A 119 -5.12 -24.72 12.51
N LEU A 120 -6.43 -24.51 12.69
CA LEU A 120 -7.42 -25.58 12.77
C LEU A 120 -7.58 -26.28 11.41
N LEU A 121 -7.64 -25.52 10.32
CA LEU A 121 -7.74 -26.08 8.96
C LEU A 121 -6.45 -26.79 8.52
N TYR A 122 -5.27 -26.25 8.87
CA TYR A 122 -4.00 -26.86 8.48
C TYR A 122 -3.74 -28.22 9.15
N HIS A 123 -4.28 -28.42 10.35
CA HIS A 123 -4.09 -29.66 11.11
C HIS A 123 -5.11 -30.76 10.75
N TYR A 124 -5.85 -30.59 9.66
CA TYR A 124 -6.80 -31.54 9.06
C TYR A 124 -6.42 -31.83 7.61
#